data_AF-A0A3S5B243-F1
#
_entry.id   AF-A0A3S5B243-F1
#
_cell.length_a   1.000
_cell.length_b   1.000
_cell.length_c   1.000
_cell.angle_alpha   90.00
_cell.angle_beta   90.00
_cell.angle_gamma   90.00
#
_symmetry.space_group_name_H-M   'P 1'
#
loop_
_entity.id
_entity.type
_entity.pdbx_description
1 polymer ?
#
loop_
_entity_poly.entity_id
_entity_poly.type
_entity_poly.pdbx_seq_one_letter_code
_entity_poly.pdbx_strand_id
1 'polypeptide(L)' 'MSVCLQAIDELEANLNAARGQLIDDEMHHGPPSILFQPQPVGEIDEGQPIYFEVQVQPAADATLTVEW' A
#
# COMPACT_ATOMS: atom_id res chain seq x y z
N MET A 1 15.85 21.14 36.48
CA MET A 1 16.08 20.58 35.13
C MET A 1 15.54 19.14 34.97
N SER A 2 14.77 18.59 35.93
CA SER A 2 14.19 17.23 35.82
C SER A 2 12.78 17.16 35.23
N VAL A 3 12.01 18.26 35.26
CA VAL A 3 10.60 18.25 34.83
C VAL A 3 10.45 18.06 33.31
N CYS A 4 11.40 18.56 32.51
CA CYS A 4 11.38 18.39 31.06
C CYS A 4 11.61 16.93 30.62
N LEU A 5 12.33 16.14 31.42
CA LEU A 5 12.63 14.74 31.07
C LEU A 5 11.38 13.86 31.23
N GLN A 6 10.59 14.09 32.29
CA GLN A 6 9.31 13.39 32.50
C GLN A 6 8.30 13.67 31.37
N ALA A 7 8.22 14.92 30.91
CA ALA A 7 7.29 15.28 29.84
C ALA A 7 7.64 14.62 28.48
N ILE A 8 8.92 14.38 28.22
CA ILE A 8 9.38 13.69 27.00
C ILE A 8 9.06 12.20 27.11
N ASP A 9 9.35 11.57 28.25
CA ASP A 9 9.12 10.14 28.49
C ASP A 9 7.63 9.79 28.36
N GLU A 10 6.75 10.61 28.94
CA GLU A 10 5.30 10.47 28.81
C GLU A 10 4.81 10.63 27.36
N LEU A 11 5.40 11.57 26.62
CA LEU A 11 5.07 11.80 25.22
C LEU A 11 5.53 10.64 24.32
N GLU A 12 6.73 10.12 24.55
CA GLU A 12 7.27 8.97 23.83
C GLU A 12 6.45 7.70 24.12
N ALA A 13 6.05 7.46 25.37
CA ALA A 13 5.20 6.34 25.74
C ALA A 13 3.82 6.42 25.07
N ASN A 14 3.21 7.60 25.00
CA ASN A 14 1.92 7.81 24.35
C ASN A 14 2.02 7.60 22.83
N LEU A 15 3.02 8.19 22.18
CA LEU A 15 3.26 8.01 20.75
C LEU A 15 3.57 6.55 20.41
N ASN A 16 4.33 5.84 21.25
CA ASN A 16 4.64 4.43 21.03
C ASN A 16 3.42 3.52 21.22
N ALA A 17 2.57 3.80 22.22
CA ALA A 17 1.31 3.08 22.42
C ALA A 17 0.34 3.28 21.24
N ALA A 18 0.22 4.52 20.73
CA ALA A 18 -0.58 4.82 19.55
C ALA A 18 -0.02 4.13 18.29
N ARG A 19 1.31 4.11 18.10
CA ARG A 19 1.96 3.37 17.00
C ARG A 19 1.73 1.86 17.10
N GLY A 20 1.76 1.30 18.31
CA GLY A 20 1.48 -0.11 18.57
C GLY A 20 0.04 -0.53 18.25
N GLN A 21 -0.93 0.40 18.31
CA GLN A 21 -2.32 0.13 17.92
C GLN A 21 -2.56 0.24 16.40
N LEU A 22 -1.70 0.96 15.67
CA LEU A 22 -1.81 1.13 14.21
C LEU A 22 -1.16 0.00 13.40
N ILE A 23 -0.40 -0.89 14.06
CA ILE A 23 0.27 -2.03 13.41
C ILE A 23 -0.55 -3.34 13.47
N ASP A 24 -1.73 -3.32 14.09
CA ASP A 24 -2.62 -4.48 14.23
C ASP A 24 -3.78 -4.46 13.23
N ASP A 25 -3.73 -3.61 12.21
CA ASP A 25 -4.55 -3.79 11.03
C ASP A 25 -3.83 -4.78 10.10
N GLU A 26 -3.84 -6.06 10.48
CA GLU A 26 -3.94 -7.12 9.47
C GLU A 26 -5.28 -6.93 8.75
N MET A 27 -5.38 -5.84 7.98
CA MET A 27 -6.48 -5.58 7.06
C MET A 27 -6.59 -6.85 6.25
N HIS A 28 -7.66 -7.61 6.45
CA HIS A 28 -7.96 -8.77 5.61
C HIS A 28 -8.21 -8.23 4.21
N HIS A 29 -7.13 -8.12 3.46
CA HIS A 29 -7.09 -7.77 2.07
C HIS A 29 -7.83 -8.92 1.36
N GLY A 30 -9.03 -8.61 0.86
CA GLY A 30 -9.83 -9.58 0.12
C GLY A 30 -9.07 -10.15 -1.09
N PRO A 31 -9.59 -11.20 -1.74
CA PRO A 31 -8.91 -11.83 -2.87
C PRO A 31 -8.58 -10.80 -3.96
N PRO A 32 -7.38 -10.88 -4.56
CA PRO A 32 -6.95 -9.93 -5.58
C PRO A 32 -7.92 -9.94 -6.75
N SER A 33 -8.40 -8.76 -7.12
CA SER A 33 -9.41 -8.57 -8.16
C SER A 33 -8.92 -7.52 -9.16
N ILE A 34 -9.00 -7.87 -10.45
CA ILE A 34 -8.68 -6.96 -11.54
C ILE A 34 -9.87 -6.01 -11.72
N LEU A 35 -9.66 -4.74 -11.42
CA LEU A 35 -10.65 -3.68 -11.63
C LEU A 35 -10.67 -3.20 -13.07
N PHE A 36 -9.48 -3.02 -13.65
CA PHE A 36 -9.33 -2.54 -15.02
C PHE A 36 -8.43 -3.50 -15.79
N GLN A 37 -9.01 -4.14 -16.81
CA GLN A 37 -8.27 -5.02 -17.71
C GLN A 37 -7.59 -4.18 -18.80
N PRO A 38 -6.37 -4.56 -19.24
CA PRO A 38 -5.70 -3.86 -20.32
C PRO A 38 -6.56 -3.88 -21.59
N GLN A 39 -6.67 -2.74 -22.25
CA GLN A 39 -7.43 -2.64 -23.49
C GLN A 39 -6.68 -3.36 -24.62
N PRO A 40 -7.39 -4.06 -25.52
CA PRO A 40 -6.77 -4.62 -26.71
C PRO A 40 -6.28 -3.47 -27.59
N VAL A 41 -4.97 -3.38 -27.75
CA VAL A 41 -4.33 -2.47 -28.70
C VAL A 41 -4.47 -3.16 -30.06
N GLY A 42 -5.27 -2.57 -30.96
CA GLY A 42 -5.72 -3.19 -32.22
C GLY A 42 -4.57 -3.42 -33.21
N GLU A 43 -4.64 -2.80 -34.39
CA GLU A 43 -3.53 -2.87 -35.35
C GLU A 43 -2.42 -1.91 -34.94
N ILE A 44 -1.19 -2.44 -34.83
CA ILE A 44 -0.01 -1.72 -34.34
C ILE A 44 1.08 -1.88 -35.40
N ASP A 45 1.63 -0.77 -35.86
CA ASP A 45 2.76 -0.76 -36.79
C ASP A 45 4.07 -1.14 -36.08
N GLU A 46 4.91 -1.94 -36.77
CA GLU A 46 6.23 -2.34 -36.25
C GLU A 46 7.08 -1.11 -35.92
N GLY A 47 7.53 -1.04 -34.66
CA GLY A 47 8.33 0.07 -34.13
C GLY A 47 7.56 1.06 -33.26
N GLN A 48 6.24 0.90 -33.07
CA GLN A 48 5.47 1.71 -32.12
C GLN A 48 5.49 1.10 -30.70
N PRO A 49 5.81 1.88 -29.65
CA PRO A 49 5.68 1.41 -28.28
C PRO A 49 4.21 1.32 -27.88
N ILE A 50 3.87 0.24 -27.17
CA ILE A 50 2.51 -0.03 -26.70
C ILE A 50 2.48 0.06 -25.18
N TYR A 51 1.41 0.64 -24.66
CA TYR A 51 1.23 0.85 -23.23
C TYR A 51 0.06 0.00 -22.74
N PHE A 52 0.33 -0.85 -21.75
CA PHE A 52 -0.68 -1.61 -21.04
C PHE A 52 -0.80 -1.11 -19.61
N GLU A 53 -2.03 -0.89 -19.18
CA GLU A 53 -2.33 -0.55 -17.80
C GLU A 53 -3.30 -1.59 -17.24
N VAL A 54 -2.99 -2.10 -16.05
CA VAL A 54 -3.87 -2.98 -15.28
C VAL A 54 -4.02 -2.39 -13.89
N GLN A 55 -5.26 -2.38 -13.39
CA GLN A 55 -5.53 -1.95 -12.03
C GLN A 55 -6.07 -3.12 -11.22
N VAL A 56 -5.44 -3.37 -10.08
CA VAL A 56 -5.77 -4.47 -9.18
C VAL A 56 -6.04 -3.94 -7.78
N GLN A 57 -6.96 -4.58 -7.08
CA GLN A 57 -7.23 -4.34 -5.66
C GLN A 57 -7.10 -5.64 -4.88
N PRO A 58 -6.72 -5.56 -3.60
CA PRO A 58 -6.41 -4.35 -2.83
C PRO A 58 -4.95 -3.87 -3.03
N ALA A 59 -4.77 -2.56 -3.27
CA ALA A 59 -3.44 -1.95 -3.45
C ALA A 59 -2.64 -1.81 -2.15
N ALA A 60 -3.31 -1.95 -1.01
CA ALA A 60 -2.71 -1.86 0.32
C ALA A 60 -2.16 -3.21 0.83
N ASP A 61 -2.31 -4.29 0.05
CA ASP A 61 -1.83 -5.61 0.41
C ASP A 61 -0.36 -5.79 0.05
N ALA A 62 0.48 -6.02 1.06
CA ALA A 62 1.90 -6.26 0.88
C ALA A 62 2.22 -7.64 0.27
N THR A 63 1.25 -8.56 0.23
CA THR A 63 1.40 -9.90 -0.39
C THR A 63 0.98 -9.93 -1.85
N LEU A 64 0.36 -8.86 -2.35
CA LEU A 64 -0.08 -8.74 -3.73
C LEU A 64 1.12 -8.81 -4.69
N THR A 65 1.09 -9.79 -5.60
CA THR A 65 2.10 -9.95 -6.66
C THR A 65 1.42 -9.81 -8.03
N VAL A 66 2.02 -9.03 -8.93
CA VAL A 66 1.53 -8.81 -10.30
C VAL A 66 2.58 -9.34 -11.28
N GLU A 67 2.16 -10.23 -12.19
CA GLU A 67 2.97 -10.80 -13.27
C GLU A 67 2.40 -10.39 -14.63
N TRP A 68 3.29 -10.14 -15.62
CA TRP A 68 2.96 -9.69 -16.97
C TRP A 68 3.29 -10.75 -18.02
#